data_AF-A0A0S8HRZ8-F1
#
_entry.id   AF-A0A0S8HRZ8-F1
#
_cell.length_a   1.000
_cell.length_b   1.000
_cell.length_c   1.000
_cell.angle_alpha   90.00
_cell.angle_beta   90.00
_cell.angle_gamma   90.00
#
_symmetry.space_group_name_H-M   'P 1'
#
loop_
_entity.id
_entity.type
_entity.pdbx_description
1 polymer ?
#
loop_
_entity_poly.entity_id
_entity_poly.type
_entity_poly.pdbx_seq_one_letter_code
_entity_poly.pdbx_strand_id
1 'polypeptide(L)'
;MTLWELIKKGAEDGLEAMKDGLSVFMAEAGKTSRILKKRVELTSVQGDVRKAFIRLGSLTYDLHSRDEKEILDHGDVKGLIAEVDGYKARVREIETEIEVIKKEEERKASQGSGQPPDLGKTDR
;
A
#
# COMPACT_ATOMS: atom_id res chain seq x y z
N MET A 1 13.18 12.26 -23.32
CA MET A 1 12.74 11.10 -22.52
C MET A 1 12.13 10.08 -23.45
N THR A 2 12.63 8.85 -23.43
CA THR A 2 12.00 7.75 -24.18
C THR A 2 10.81 7.21 -23.38
N LEU A 3 9.89 6.50 -24.04
CA LEU A 3 8.79 5.79 -23.36
C LEU A 3 9.31 4.89 -22.22
N TRP A 4 10.47 4.28 -22.46
CA TRP A 4 11.16 3.46 -21.46
C TRP A 4 11.55 4.25 -20.21
N GLU A 5 12.07 5.46 -20.36
CA GLU A 5 12.42 6.31 -19.22
C GLU A 5 11.19 6.75 -18.43
N LEU A 6 10.06 6.99 -19.09
CA LEU A 6 8.80 7.32 -18.42
C LEU A 6 8.26 6.15 -17.59
N ILE A 7 8.27 4.93 -18.15
CA ILE A 7 7.84 3.73 -17.43
C ILE A 7 8.79 3.43 -16.27
N LYS A 8 10.10 3.50 -16.52
CA LYS A 8 11.12 3.28 -15.49
C LYS A 8 10.95 4.26 -14.33
N LYS A 9 10.82 5.55 -14.63
CA LYS A 9 10.62 6.58 -13.62
C LYS A 9 9.30 6.39 -12.86
N GLY A 10 8.20 6.11 -13.56
CA GLY A 10 6.91 5.85 -12.91
C GLY A 10 6.91 4.60 -12.01
N ALA A 11 7.70 3.58 -12.37
CA ALA A 11 7.93 2.40 -11.56
C ALA A 11 8.77 2.70 -10.32
N GLU A 12 9.86 3.45 -10.48
CA GLU A 12 10.74 3.87 -9.39
C GLU A 12 9.98 4.75 -8.39
N ASP A 13 9.32 5.82 -8.86
CA ASP A 13 8.54 6.74 -8.02
C ASP A 13 7.40 6.02 -7.28
N GLY A 14 6.69 5.12 -7.97
CA GLY A 14 5.58 4.36 -7.38
C GLY A 14 6.02 3.33 -6.34
N LEU A 15 7.15 2.66 -6.59
CA LEU A 15 7.71 1.67 -5.67
C LEU A 15 8.36 2.34 -4.45
N GLU A 16 8.99 3.50 -4.64
CA GLU A 16 9.61 4.29 -3.58
C GLU A 16 8.55 4.85 -2.63
N ALA A 17 7.49 5.48 -3.17
CA ALA A 17 6.35 5.93 -2.36
C ALA A 17 5.72 4.78 -1.54
N MET A 18 5.59 3.58 -2.14
CA MET A 18 5.11 2.38 -1.44
C MET A 18 6.05 1.92 -0.32
N LYS A 19 7.38 1.98 -0.54
CA LYS A 19 8.38 1.58 0.46
C LYS A 19 8.39 2.55 1.64
N ASP A 20 8.33 3.84 1.36
CA ASP A 20 8.31 4.88 2.38
C ASP A 20 7.06 4.76 3.24
N GLY A 21 5.88 4.64 2.61
CA GLY A 21 4.63 4.38 3.32
C GLY A 21 4.73 3.14 4.22
N LEU A 22 5.17 2.01 3.67
CA LEU A 22 5.35 0.78 4.45
C LEU A 22 6.30 0.95 5.64
N SER A 23 7.43 1.64 5.45
CA SER A 23 8.44 1.81 6.50
C SER A 23 7.87 2.59 7.69
N VAL A 24 7.09 3.64 7.42
CA VAL A 24 6.36 4.42 8.42
C VAL A 24 5.33 3.53 9.13
N PHE A 25 4.54 2.77 8.36
CA PHE A 25 3.55 1.86 8.94
C PHE A 25 4.18 0.73 9.74
N MET A 26 5.34 0.21 9.36
CA MET A 26 6.06 -0.87 10.05
C MET A 26 6.74 -0.38 11.33
N ALA A 27 7.33 0.81 11.30
CA ALA A 27 8.01 1.43 12.44
C ALA A 27 7.06 1.79 13.59
N GLU A 28 5.79 2.09 13.28
CA GLU A 28 4.79 2.38 14.32
C GLU A 28 4.38 1.14 15.13
N ALA A 29 4.28 1.27 16.45
CA ALA A 29 4.13 0.18 17.42
C ALA A 29 2.70 -0.42 17.53
N GLY A 30 1.92 -0.44 16.45
CA GLY A 30 0.59 -1.04 16.41
C GLY A 30 0.65 -2.58 16.35
N LYS A 31 0.56 -3.26 17.50
CA LYS A 31 0.66 -4.74 17.61
C LYS A 31 -0.69 -5.48 17.50
N THR A 32 -1.77 -4.82 17.09
CA THR A 32 -3.07 -5.49 17.00
C THR A 32 -3.11 -6.44 15.80
N SER A 33 -3.81 -7.58 15.96
CA SER A 33 -3.97 -8.58 14.90
C SER A 33 -4.61 -7.99 13.63
N ARG A 34 -5.45 -6.95 13.78
CA ARG A 34 -6.04 -6.18 12.68
C ARG A 34 -4.98 -5.43 11.86
N ILE A 35 -4.06 -4.73 12.54
CA ILE A 35 -2.95 -4.01 11.88
C ILE A 35 -1.98 -5.00 11.21
N LEU A 36 -1.66 -6.12 11.87
CA LEU A 36 -0.80 -7.15 11.29
C LEU A 36 -1.38 -7.74 10.00
N LYS A 37 -2.68 -8.06 9.97
CA LYS A 37 -3.36 -8.53 8.75
C LYS A 37 -3.23 -7.51 7.61
N LYS A 38 -3.44 -6.23 7.90
CA LYS A 38 -3.32 -5.16 6.91
C LYS A 38 -1.89 -4.94 6.41
N ARG A 39 -0.87 -5.10 7.27
CA ARG A 39 0.54 -5.08 6.84
C ARG A 39 0.89 -6.23 5.89
N VAL A 40 0.36 -7.43 6.14
CA VAL A 40 0.54 -8.58 5.24
C VAL A 40 -0.14 -8.31 3.90
N GLU A 41 -1.37 -7.79 3.94
CA GLU A 41 -2.11 -7.40 2.74
C GLU A 41 -1.33 -6.37 1.91
N LEU A 42 -0.81 -5.32 2.56
CA LEU A 42 0.02 -4.29 1.93
C LEU A 42 1.26 -4.89 1.25
N THR A 43 1.93 -5.84 1.91
CA THR A 43 3.10 -6.54 1.35
C THR A 43 2.72 -7.37 0.12
N SER A 44 1.53 -8.00 0.11
CA SER A 44 1.04 -8.74 -1.05
C SER A 44 0.81 -7.81 -2.23
N VAL A 45 0.11 -6.69 -2.03
CA VAL A 45 -0.16 -5.70 -3.08
C VAL A 45 1.14 -5.12 -3.65
N GLN A 46 2.16 -4.91 -2.83
CA GLN A 46 3.51 -4.54 -3.29
C GLN A 46 4.16 -5.57 -4.19
N GLY A 47 4.00 -6.86 -3.86
CA GLY A 47 4.43 -7.94 -4.74
C GLY A 47 3.75 -7.87 -6.10
N ASP A 48 2.46 -7.56 -6.13
CA ASP A 48 1.67 -7.51 -7.35
C ASP A 48 1.98 -6.27 -8.20
N VAL A 49 2.19 -5.09 -7.58
CA VAL A 49 2.72 -3.90 -8.28
C VAL A 49 4.05 -4.20 -8.97
N ARG A 50 4.97 -4.86 -8.27
CA ARG A 50 6.27 -5.21 -8.85
C ARG A 50 6.12 -6.13 -10.05
N LYS A 51 5.25 -7.14 -9.97
CA LYS A 51 4.96 -8.04 -11.10
C LYS A 51 4.35 -7.29 -12.28
N ALA A 52 3.41 -6.37 -12.03
CA ALA A 52 2.79 -5.57 -13.08
C ALA A 52 3.82 -4.68 -13.81
N PHE A 53 4.75 -4.05 -13.08
CA PHE A 53 5.84 -3.29 -13.71
C PHE A 53 6.79 -4.17 -14.52
N ILE A 54 7.14 -5.36 -14.03
CA ILE A 54 7.97 -6.31 -14.79
C ILE A 54 7.27 -6.71 -16.10
N ARG A 55 5.96 -7.00 -16.04
CA ARG A 55 5.15 -7.33 -17.22
C ARG A 55 5.07 -6.15 -18.19
N LEU A 56 4.82 -4.94 -17.69
CA LEU A 56 4.73 -3.73 -18.48
C LEU A 56 6.05 -3.45 -19.20
N GLY A 57 7.17 -3.58 -18.50
CA GLY A 57 8.50 -3.41 -19.08
C GLY A 57 8.81 -4.46 -20.15
N SER A 58 8.48 -5.73 -19.89
CA SER A 58 8.70 -6.82 -20.85
C SER A 58 7.86 -6.62 -22.13
N LEU A 59 6.57 -6.32 -21.99
CA LEU A 59 5.68 -6.06 -23.11
C LEU A 59 6.11 -4.83 -23.93
N THR A 60 6.48 -3.75 -23.23
CA THR A 60 6.97 -2.53 -23.89
C THR A 60 8.23 -2.81 -24.68
N TYR A 61 9.16 -3.60 -24.13
CA TYR A 61 10.38 -3.99 -24.82
C TYR A 61 10.08 -4.86 -26.05
N ASP A 62 9.20 -5.85 -25.92
CA ASP A 62 8.82 -6.73 -27.02
C ASP A 62 8.17 -5.95 -28.17
N LEU A 63 7.24 -5.05 -27.88
CA LEU A 63 6.61 -4.18 -28.88
C LEU A 63 7.63 -3.23 -29.52
N HIS A 64 8.53 -2.65 -28.72
CA HIS A 64 9.60 -1.81 -29.26
C HIS A 64 10.56 -2.57 -30.17
N SER A 65 10.89 -3.82 -29.84
CA SER A 65 11.78 -4.68 -30.64
C SER A 65 11.19 -5.07 -32.00
N ARG A 66 9.87 -4.91 -32.16
CA ARG A 66 9.13 -5.19 -33.40
C ARG A 66 8.88 -3.94 -34.24
N ASP A 67 9.49 -2.80 -33.89
CA ASP A 67 9.23 -1.49 -34.51
C ASP A 67 7.75 -1.07 -34.43
N GLU A 68 7.01 -1.58 -33.44
CA GLU A 68 5.61 -1.24 -33.22
C GLU A 68 5.53 0.24 -32.82
N LYS A 69 4.68 0.98 -33.53
CA LYS A 69 4.39 2.39 -33.21
C LYS A 69 3.24 2.45 -32.22
N GLU A 70 3.15 3.55 -31.48
CA GLU A 70 2.02 3.80 -30.56
C GLU A 70 1.89 2.72 -29.46
N ILE A 71 3.02 2.27 -28.89
CA ILE A 71 3.08 1.25 -27.82
C ILE A 71 2.13 1.59 -26.65
N LEU A 72 1.97 2.87 -26.33
CA LEU A 72 1.05 3.35 -25.28
C LEU A 72 -0.42 3.12 -25.61
N ASP A 73 -0.77 3.03 -26.89
CA ASP A 73 -2.13 2.77 -27.34
C ASP A 73 -2.47 1.29 -27.44
N HIS A 74 -1.46 0.43 -27.34
CA HIS A 74 -1.63 -1.02 -27.32
C HIS A 74 -2.51 -1.45 -26.14
N GLY A 75 -3.55 -2.24 -26.43
CA GLY A 75 -4.57 -2.63 -25.44
C GLY A 75 -3.98 -3.28 -24.20
N ASP A 76 -3.00 -4.18 -24.38
CA ASP A 76 -2.34 -4.86 -23.26
C ASP A 76 -1.48 -3.91 -22.40
N VAL A 77 -0.84 -2.91 -23.02
CA VAL A 77 -0.06 -1.89 -22.31
C VAL A 77 -1.00 -1.01 -21.49
N LYS A 78 -2.11 -0.57 -22.07
CA LYS A 78 -3.17 0.16 -21.35
C LYS A 78 -3.74 -0.66 -20.19
N GLY A 79 -3.97 -1.95 -20.41
CA GLY A 79 -4.45 -2.88 -19.39
C GLY A 79 -3.49 -2.96 -18.20
N LEU A 80 -2.20 -3.12 -18.46
CA LEU A 80 -1.17 -3.16 -17.41
C LEU A 80 -1.02 -1.82 -16.67
N ILE A 81 -1.13 -0.69 -17.37
CA ILE A 81 -1.14 0.64 -16.72
C ILE A 81 -2.35 0.75 -15.78
N ALA A 82 -3.54 0.37 -16.24
CA ALA A 82 -4.75 0.38 -15.41
C ALA A 82 -4.64 -0.56 -14.20
N GLU A 83 -4.01 -1.72 -14.37
CA GLU A 83 -3.75 -2.67 -13.28
C GLU A 83 -2.81 -2.05 -12.22
N VAL A 84 -1.73 -1.38 -12.65
CA VAL A 84 -0.83 -0.63 -11.76
C VAL A 84 -1.56 0.46 -10.99
N ASP A 85 -2.42 1.23 -11.65
CA ASP A 85 -3.20 2.29 -11.00
C ASP A 85 -4.22 1.71 -10.00
N GLY A 86 -4.85 0.58 -10.32
CA GLY A 86 -5.70 -0.16 -9.40
C GLY A 86 -4.95 -0.61 -8.14
N TYR A 87 -3.72 -1.11 -8.29
CA TYR A 87 -2.91 -1.46 -7.13
C TYR A 87 -2.49 -0.25 -6.30
N LYS A 88 -2.13 0.87 -6.91
CA LYS A 88 -1.85 2.12 -6.19
C LYS A 88 -3.05 2.59 -5.37
N ALA A 89 -4.26 2.46 -5.90
CA ALA A 89 -5.47 2.78 -5.16
C ALA A 89 -5.65 1.83 -3.96
N ARG A 90 -5.42 0.52 -4.16
CA ARG A 90 -5.53 -0.48 -3.09
C ARG A 90 -4.53 -0.24 -1.95
N VAL A 91 -3.32 0.21 -2.26
CA VAL A 91 -2.33 0.65 -1.25
C VAL A 91 -2.91 1.73 -0.36
N ARG A 92 -3.36 2.83 -0.96
CA ARG A 92 -3.88 3.98 -0.23
C ARG A 92 -5.07 3.61 0.66
N GLU A 93 -5.90 2.70 0.16
CA GLU A 93 -7.02 2.16 0.92
C GLU A 93 -6.53 1.40 2.16
N ILE A 94 -5.56 0.49 2.01
CA ILE A 94 -4.99 -0.27 3.14
C ILE A 94 -4.29 0.66 4.14
N GLU A 95 -3.58 1.68 3.68
CA GLU A 95 -2.93 2.69 4.52
C GLU A 95 -3.96 3.46 5.36
N THR A 96 -5.05 3.90 4.73
CA THR A 96 -6.20 4.54 5.41
C THR A 96 -6.87 3.56 6.40
N GLU A 97 -7.04 2.30 5.96
CA GLU A 97 -7.33 1.10 6.74
C GLU A 97 -6.68 1.11 8.13
N ILE A 98 -5.35 1.15 8.08
CA ILE A 98 -4.46 1.07 9.22
C ILE A 98 -4.58 2.32 10.11
N GLU A 99 -4.66 3.52 9.53
CA GLU A 99 -4.85 4.76 10.28
C GLU A 99 -6.16 4.79 11.07
N VAL A 100 -7.26 4.32 10.47
CA VAL A 100 -8.55 4.23 11.16
C VAL A 100 -8.46 3.28 12.35
N ILE A 101 -7.88 2.08 12.15
CA ILE A 101 -7.70 1.11 13.23
C ILE A 101 -6.85 1.72 14.35
N LYS A 102 -5.77 2.45 14.04
CA LYS A 102 -4.94 3.11 15.05
C LYS A 102 -5.74 4.12 15.88
N LYS A 103 -6.48 5.02 15.22
CA LYS A 103 -7.32 6.03 15.89
C LYS A 103 -8.40 5.38 16.78
N GLU A 104 -8.96 4.25 16.36
CA GLU A 104 -9.89 3.48 17.20
C GLU A 104 -9.21 2.92 18.46
N GLU A 105 -8.02 2.33 18.32
CA GLU A 105 -7.28 1.74 19.43
C GLU A 105 -6.80 2.80 20.43
N GLU A 106 -6.32 3.95 19.97
CA GLU A 106 -5.96 5.10 20.83
C GLU A 106 -7.17 5.64 21.62
N ARG A 107 -8.33 5.72 20.98
CA ARG A 107 -9.59 6.10 21.64
C ARG A 107 -10.02 5.08 22.70
N LYS A 108 -9.86 3.78 22.42
CA LYS A 108 -10.16 2.72 23.42
C LYS A 108 -9.19 2.76 24.60
N ALA A 109 -7.91 3.01 24.36
CA ALA A 109 -6.90 3.12 25.42
C ALA A 109 -7.15 4.31 26.36
N SER A 110 -7.62 5.44 25.82
CA SER A 110 -7.95 6.65 26.59
C SER A 110 -9.30 6.57 27.34
N GLN A 111 -10.22 5.71 26.91
CA GLN A 111 -11.51 5.49 27.58
C GLN A 111 -11.46 4.40 28.67
N GLY A 112 -10.39 3.59 28.74
CA GLY A 112 -10.24 2.48 29.69
C GLY A 112 -9.65 2.84 31.07
N SER A 113 -9.20 4.08 31.30
CA SER A 113 -8.50 4.48 32.54
C SER A 113 -9.38 5.26 33.55
N GLY A 114 -10.70 5.10 33.48
CA GLY A 114 -11.67 5.94 34.21
C GLY A 114 -12.51 5.26 35.29
N GLN A 115 -12.05 4.18 35.94
CA GLN A 115 -12.74 3.61 37.10
C GLN A 115 -11.86 3.75 38.35
N PRO A 116 -12.15 4.68 39.28
CA PRO A 116 -11.47 4.69 40.57
C PRO A 116 -11.84 3.41 41.34
N PRO A 117 -10.91 2.85 42.14
CA PRO A 117 -11.19 1.67 42.95
C PRO A 117 -12.31 1.99 43.94
N ASP A 118 -13.33 1.11 43.94
CA ASP A 118 -14.38 1.06 44.93
C ASP A 118 -13.77 0.93 46.33
N LEU A 119 -13.66 2.04 47.05
CA LEU A 119 -13.34 2.05 48.47
C LEU A 119 -14.59 1.62 49.22
N GLY A 120 -14.85 0.32 49.21
CA GLY A 120 -15.70 -0.35 50.18
C GLY A 120 -15.13 -0.14 51.58
N LYS A 121 -15.52 0.96 52.23
CA LYS A 121 -15.36 1.10 53.68
C LYS A 121 -16.48 0.34 54.34
N THR A 122 -16.14 -0.89 54.73
CA THR A 122 -16.79 -1.71 55.73
C THR A 122 -17.16 -0.91 56.98
N ASP A 123 -18.41 -1.09 57.41
CA ASP A 123 -18.90 -0.88 58.77
C ASP A 123 -17.93 -1.39 59.84
N ARG A 124 -17.55 -0.51 60.78
CA ARG A 124 -17.60 -0.75 62.24
C ARG A 124 -17.14 0.46 63.05
#